data_AF-E0SHN4-F1
#
_entry.id   AF-E0SHN4-F1
#
_cell.length_a   1.000
_cell.length_b   1.000
_cell.length_c   1.000
_cell.angle_alpha   90.00
_cell.angle_beta   90.00
_cell.angle_gamma   90.00
#
_symmetry.space_group_name_H-M   'P 1'
#
loop_
_entity.id
_entity.type
_entity.pdbx_description
1 polymer ?
#
loop_
_entity_poly.entity_id
_entity_poly.type
_entity_poly.pdbx_seq_one_letter_code
_entity_poly.pdbx_strand_id
1 'polypeptide(L)'
;MQRISNGISRIIMLFCLLPWQVTLANAVHFPDAVKLPDDVQRFLNNAEECQYLSGEWDSSLPKSRQREIEREVDKYCKPAKKQQKELRNKYKGNQAIEDKLSEYDF
;
A
#
# COMPACT_ATOMS: atom_id res chain seq x y z
N MET A 1 29.33 21.46 51.61
CA MET A 1 28.43 22.63 51.53
C MET A 1 27.41 22.38 50.44
N GLN A 2 26.15 22.57 50.75
CA GLN A 2 25.00 22.31 49.88
C GLN A 2 24.93 23.33 48.74
N ARG A 3 24.48 22.89 47.56
CA ARG A 3 23.51 23.65 46.75
C ARG A 3 22.69 22.70 45.90
N ILE A 4 21.53 22.36 46.46
CA ILE A 4 20.38 21.86 45.72
C ILE A 4 19.75 23.08 45.06
N SER A 5 19.65 23.09 43.73
CA SER A 5 18.59 23.84 43.03
C SER A 5 17.80 22.86 42.18
N ASN A 6 16.58 22.62 42.62
CA ASN A 6 15.51 21.91 41.91
C ASN A 6 15.20 22.59 40.58
N GLY A 7 14.89 21.79 39.55
CA GLY A 7 14.38 22.32 38.28
C GLY A 7 14.26 21.29 37.16
N ILE A 8 13.35 20.32 37.32
CA ILE A 8 12.61 19.71 36.20
C ILE A 8 13.46 18.95 35.17
N SER A 9 13.77 17.67 35.46
CA SER A 9 13.77 16.62 34.43
C SER A 9 13.63 15.26 35.10
N ARG A 10 12.47 15.03 35.72
CA ARG A 10 12.09 13.76 36.38
C ARG A 10 11.05 12.97 35.58
N ILE A 11 10.94 13.20 34.27
CA ILE A 11 9.91 12.56 33.42
C ILE A 11 10.54 11.90 32.17
N ILE A 12 11.75 11.35 32.28
CA ILE A 12 12.39 10.60 31.16
C ILE A 12 12.91 9.21 31.57
N MET A 13 12.84 8.84 32.84
CA MET A 13 13.18 7.46 33.27
C MET A 13 12.10 6.90 34.18
N LEU A 14 10.98 6.44 33.61
CA LEU A 14 10.00 5.54 34.27
C LEU A 14 8.89 5.12 33.28
N PHE A 15 9.26 4.53 32.13
CA PHE A 15 8.32 3.84 31.23
C PHE A 15 8.81 2.45 30.82
N CYS A 16 9.53 1.77 31.73
CA CYS A 16 9.92 0.36 31.57
C CYS A 16 9.39 -0.55 32.69
N LEU A 17 8.35 -0.12 33.42
CA LEU A 17 7.73 -0.91 34.48
C LEU A 17 6.20 -0.71 34.51
N LEU A 18 5.52 -1.13 33.44
CA LEU A 18 4.12 -1.56 33.55
C LEU A 18 3.99 -2.94 32.94
N PRO A 19 4.08 -4.01 33.75
CA PRO A 19 3.61 -5.32 33.34
C PRO A 19 2.06 -5.30 33.36
N TRP A 20 1.48 -6.00 32.38
CA TRP A 20 0.19 -6.68 32.50
C TRP A 20 -1.03 -5.82 32.86
N GLN A 21 -1.76 -5.38 31.84
CA GLN A 21 -3.21 -5.38 31.88
C GLN A 21 -3.69 -6.10 30.60
N VAL A 22 -3.85 -7.41 30.72
CA VAL A 22 -4.80 -8.21 29.91
C VAL A 22 -6.19 -7.80 30.45
N THR A 23 -7.19 -7.37 29.67
CA THR A 23 -8.08 -8.20 28.85
C THR A 23 -9.05 -7.28 28.12
N LEU A 24 -9.27 -7.51 26.84
CA LEU A 24 -10.58 -7.78 26.29
C LEU A 24 -10.36 -8.34 24.89
N ALA A 25 -10.95 -9.49 24.64
CA ALA A 25 -11.18 -10.00 23.31
C ALA A 25 -12.08 -9.01 22.56
N ASN A 26 -11.52 -7.89 22.13
CA ASN A 26 -11.86 -7.43 20.81
C ASN A 26 -11.29 -8.55 19.96
N ALA A 27 -12.15 -9.49 19.55
CA ALA A 27 -11.89 -10.19 18.31
C ALA A 27 -11.43 -9.07 17.37
N VAL A 28 -10.16 -9.09 16.97
CA VAL A 28 -9.77 -8.36 15.78
C VAL A 28 -10.61 -9.05 14.73
N HIS A 29 -11.81 -8.53 14.54
CA HIS A 29 -12.63 -8.80 13.40
C HIS A 29 -11.80 -8.16 12.31
N PHE A 30 -10.82 -8.92 11.80
CA PHE A 30 -10.32 -8.73 10.47
C PHE A 30 -11.58 -8.89 9.64
N PRO A 31 -12.22 -7.80 9.18
CA PRO A 31 -13.40 -7.94 8.34
C PRO A 31 -12.96 -8.88 7.24
N ASP A 32 -13.71 -9.99 7.05
CA ASP A 32 -13.43 -10.96 6.01
C ASP A 32 -13.06 -10.17 4.76
N ALA A 33 -11.79 -10.23 4.36
CA ALA A 33 -11.25 -9.37 3.33
C ALA A 33 -12.20 -9.51 2.14
N VAL A 34 -12.95 -8.44 1.84
CA VAL A 34 -14.05 -8.50 0.88
C VAL A 34 -13.46 -9.09 -0.38
N LYS A 35 -13.85 -10.33 -0.70
CA LYS A 35 -13.22 -11.05 -1.79
C LYS A 35 -13.61 -10.33 -3.07
N LEU A 36 -12.67 -9.60 -3.64
CA LEU A 36 -12.88 -8.88 -4.88
C LEU A 36 -13.12 -9.89 -6.02
N PRO A 37 -13.92 -9.52 -7.03
CA PRO A 37 -14.05 -10.32 -8.24
C PRO A 37 -12.68 -10.62 -8.86
N ASP A 38 -12.50 -11.81 -9.42
CA ASP A 38 -11.20 -12.27 -9.93
C ASP A 38 -10.62 -11.38 -11.04
N ASP A 39 -11.48 -10.70 -11.81
CA ASP A 39 -11.08 -9.71 -12.81
C ASP A 39 -10.62 -8.39 -12.21
N VAL A 40 -11.21 -7.96 -11.10
CA VAL A 40 -10.72 -6.85 -10.29
C VAL A 40 -9.38 -7.21 -9.66
N GLN A 41 -9.23 -8.40 -9.06
CA GLN A 41 -7.94 -8.85 -8.50
C GLN A 41 -6.83 -8.90 -9.56
N ARG A 42 -7.12 -9.43 -10.75
CA ARG A 42 -6.15 -9.45 -11.84
C ARG A 42 -5.75 -8.06 -12.31
N PHE A 43 -6.70 -7.11 -12.33
CA PHE A 43 -6.39 -5.71 -12.58
C PHE A 43 -5.44 -5.15 -11.51
N LEU A 44 -5.76 -5.34 -10.22
CA LEU A 44 -4.94 -4.85 -9.12
C LEU A 44 -3.51 -5.39 -9.21
N ASN A 45 -3.34 -6.69 -9.46
CA ASN A 45 -2.01 -7.27 -9.63
C ASN A 45 -1.22 -6.63 -10.78
N ASN A 46 -1.85 -6.39 -11.95
CA ASN A 46 -1.16 -5.72 -13.06
C ASN A 46 -0.90 -4.23 -12.78
N ALA A 47 -1.81 -3.58 -12.04
CA ALA A 47 -1.76 -2.18 -11.69
C ALA A 47 -0.62 -1.89 -10.70
N GLU A 48 -0.48 -2.74 -9.68
CA GLU A 48 0.60 -2.68 -8.68
C GLU A 48 1.98 -2.86 -9.35
N GLU A 49 2.13 -3.89 -10.19
CA GLU A 49 3.37 -4.12 -10.94
C GLU A 49 3.70 -2.96 -11.87
N CYS A 50 2.69 -2.40 -12.55
CA CYS A 50 2.89 -1.23 -13.40
C CYS A 50 3.40 -0.02 -12.61
N GLN A 51 2.77 0.26 -11.46
CA GLN A 51 3.16 1.38 -10.61
C GLN A 51 4.57 1.19 -10.04
N TYR A 52 4.91 -0.03 -9.61
CA TYR A 52 6.28 -0.37 -9.22
C TYR A 52 7.29 -0.04 -10.31
N LEU A 53 7.06 -0.52 -11.54
CA LEU A 53 7.97 -0.31 -12.68
C LEU A 53 8.15 1.16 -13.06
N SER A 54 7.14 2.00 -12.84
CA SER A 54 7.24 3.45 -13.08
C SER A 54 8.25 4.13 -12.14
N GLY A 55 8.41 3.62 -10.92
CA GLY A 55 9.42 4.09 -9.98
C GLY A 55 10.82 3.55 -10.28
N GLU A 56 10.91 2.41 -10.96
CA GLU A 56 12.19 1.78 -11.32
C GLU A 56 12.85 2.38 -12.56
N TRP A 57 12.12 3.09 -13.40
CA TRP A 57 12.68 3.64 -14.64
C TRP A 57 13.56 4.86 -14.40
N ASP A 58 14.83 4.76 -14.80
CA ASP A 58 15.78 5.86 -14.76
C ASP A 58 16.71 5.88 -16.00
N SER A 59 16.97 7.07 -16.54
CA SER A 59 17.76 7.26 -17.77
C SER A 59 19.25 6.89 -17.64
N SER A 60 19.78 6.88 -16.41
CA SER A 60 21.15 6.49 -16.06
C SER A 60 21.34 4.97 -15.94
N LEU A 61 20.25 4.20 -15.94
CA LEU A 61 20.33 2.74 -15.86
C LEU A 61 21.11 2.15 -17.05
N PRO A 62 21.77 1.00 -16.86
CA PRO A 62 22.32 0.24 -17.98
C PRO A 62 21.25 -0.07 -19.02
N LYS A 63 21.61 -0.02 -20.31
CA LYS A 63 20.67 -0.26 -21.42
C LYS A 63 19.99 -1.62 -21.37
N SER A 64 20.64 -2.65 -20.82
CA SER A 64 20.03 -3.96 -20.60
C SER A 64 18.86 -3.88 -19.63
N ARG A 65 19.04 -3.19 -18.49
CA ARG A 65 18.00 -3.00 -17.47
C ARG A 65 16.87 -2.11 -17.98
N GLN A 66 17.18 -1.07 -18.73
CA GLN A 66 16.17 -0.26 -19.41
C GLN A 66 15.27 -1.16 -20.29
N ARG A 67 15.87 -1.91 -21.22
CA ARG A 67 15.10 -2.80 -22.10
C ARG A 67 14.27 -3.85 -21.34
N GLU A 68 14.72 -4.27 -20.18
CA GLU A 68 13.97 -5.21 -19.34
C GLU A 68 12.76 -4.54 -18.70
N ILE A 69 12.91 -3.34 -18.13
CA ILE A 69 11.77 -2.55 -17.61
C ILE A 69 10.76 -2.29 -18.72
N GLU A 70 11.21 -1.89 -19.92
CA GLU A 70 10.32 -1.66 -21.07
C GLU A 70 9.46 -2.90 -21.39
N ARG A 71 10.05 -4.10 -21.39
CA ARG A 71 9.31 -5.35 -21.60
C ARG A 71 8.32 -5.65 -20.48
N GLU A 72 8.68 -5.37 -19.24
CA GLU A 72 7.80 -5.58 -18.09
C GLU A 72 6.64 -4.57 -18.09
N VAL A 73 6.89 -3.32 -18.47
CA VAL A 73 5.84 -2.30 -18.68
C VAL A 73 4.84 -2.78 -19.72
N ASP A 74 5.31 -3.29 -20.86
CA ASP A 74 4.42 -3.87 -21.87
C ASP A 74 3.60 -5.06 -21.35
N LYS A 75 4.19 -5.87 -20.48
CA LYS A 75 3.54 -7.04 -19.87
C LYS A 75 2.47 -6.67 -18.86
N TYR A 76 2.67 -5.63 -18.04
CA TYR A 76 1.79 -5.32 -16.91
C TYR A 76 0.95 -4.04 -17.12
N CYS A 77 1.57 -2.93 -17.53
CA CYS A 77 0.87 -1.65 -17.68
C CYS A 77 -0.17 -1.66 -18.79
N LYS A 78 0.15 -2.25 -19.95
CA LYS A 78 -0.77 -2.29 -21.09
C LYS A 78 -2.04 -3.10 -20.76
N PRO A 79 -1.96 -4.30 -20.15
CA PRO A 79 -3.14 -4.98 -19.63
C PRO A 79 -3.86 -4.20 -18.53
N ALA A 80 -3.15 -3.59 -17.56
CA ALA A 80 -3.77 -2.83 -16.47
C ALA A 80 -4.67 -1.71 -17.02
N LYS A 81 -4.15 -0.89 -17.95
CA LYS A 81 -4.90 0.21 -18.58
C LYS A 81 -6.14 -0.28 -19.33
N LYS A 82 -6.01 -1.38 -20.06
CA LYS A 82 -7.14 -2.00 -20.77
C LYS A 82 -8.20 -2.50 -19.78
N GLN A 83 -7.78 -3.25 -18.77
CA GLN A 83 -8.65 -3.83 -17.75
C GLN A 83 -9.37 -2.75 -16.96
N GLN A 84 -8.70 -1.66 -16.58
CA GLN A 84 -9.33 -0.56 -15.85
C GLN A 84 -10.51 0.04 -16.62
N LYS A 85 -10.34 0.26 -17.94
CA LYS A 85 -11.42 0.76 -18.80
C LYS A 85 -12.59 -0.23 -18.87
N GLU A 86 -12.30 -1.52 -19.04
CA GLU A 86 -13.32 -2.57 -19.11
C GLU A 86 -14.07 -2.71 -17.78
N LEU A 87 -13.36 -2.67 -16.66
CA LEU A 87 -13.91 -2.80 -15.31
C LEU A 87 -14.74 -1.58 -14.89
N ARG A 88 -14.32 -0.35 -15.25
CA ARG A 88 -15.11 0.87 -15.02
C ARG A 88 -16.48 0.80 -15.70
N ASN A 89 -16.55 0.17 -16.88
CA ASN A 89 -17.83 -0.05 -17.56
C ASN A 89 -18.62 -1.21 -16.91
N LYS A 90 -17.96 -2.33 -16.60
CA LYS A 90 -18.59 -3.52 -16.04
C LYS A 90 -19.19 -3.30 -14.66
N TYR A 91 -18.50 -2.56 -13.81
CA TYR A 91 -18.86 -2.33 -12.41
C TYR A 91 -19.43 -0.93 -12.17
N LYS A 92 -19.93 -0.27 -13.21
CA LYS A 92 -20.52 1.06 -13.12
C LYS A 92 -21.62 1.12 -12.05
N GLY A 93 -21.50 2.06 -11.11
CA GLY A 93 -22.41 2.24 -9.99
C GLY A 93 -22.11 1.35 -8.77
N ASN A 94 -21.10 0.48 -8.84
CA ASN A 94 -20.57 -0.20 -7.66
C ASN A 94 -19.44 0.65 -7.06
N GLN A 95 -19.80 1.54 -6.13
CA GLN A 95 -18.87 2.51 -5.54
C GLN A 95 -17.61 1.85 -4.97
N ALA A 96 -17.73 0.72 -4.27
CA ALA A 96 -16.58 0.05 -3.66
C ALA A 96 -15.54 -0.42 -4.69
N ILE A 97 -15.99 -0.93 -5.84
CA ILE A 97 -15.07 -1.31 -6.92
C ILE A 97 -14.58 -0.08 -7.66
N GLU A 98 -15.45 0.89 -7.93
CA GLU A 98 -15.05 2.15 -8.59
C GLU A 98 -13.96 2.89 -7.81
N ASP A 99 -14.06 2.95 -6.48
CA ASP A 99 -13.04 3.51 -5.60
C ASP A 99 -11.72 2.75 -5.77
N LYS A 100 -11.75 1.41 -5.73
CA LYS A 100 -10.57 0.57 -5.96
C LYS A 100 -9.95 0.75 -7.34
N LEU A 101 -10.75 0.88 -8.39
CA LEU A 101 -10.23 1.16 -9.73
C LEU A 101 -9.63 2.56 -9.82
N SER A 102 -10.07 3.50 -8.99
CA SER A 102 -9.64 4.91 -9.02
C SER A 102 -8.38 5.17 -8.20
N GLU A 103 -7.89 4.20 -7.43
CA GLU A 103 -6.60 4.25 -6.72
C GLU A 103 -5.40 4.34 -7.68
N TYR A 104 -5.59 3.99 -8.95
CA TYR A 104 -4.55 3.97 -9.97
C TYR A 104 -4.84 4.94 -11.12
N ASP A 105 -3.82 5.68 -11.55
CA ASP A 105 -3.88 6.62 -12.67
C ASP A 105 -2.73 6.34 -13.65
N PHE A 106 -3.07 5.93 -14.89
CA PHE A 106 -2.12 5.47 -15.93
C PHE A 106 -2.36 6.13 -17.30
#